data_AF-A0A2S9Y0U9-F1
#
_entry.id   AF-A0A2S9Y0U9-F1
#
_cell.length_a   1.000
_cell.length_b   1.000
_cell.length_c   1.000
_cell.angle_alpha   90.00
_cell.angle_beta   90.00
_cell.angle_gamma   90.00
#
_symmetry.space_group_name_H-M   'P 1'
#
loop_
_entity.id
_entity.type
_entity.pdbx_description
1 polymer ?
#
loop_
_entity_poly.entity_id
_entity_poly.type
_entity_poly.pdbx_seq_one_letter_code
_entity_poly.pdbx_strand_id
1 'polypeptide(L)'
;MSTSEAGSLAPDLRVGEVHIYTIDWQTHGARGIDGTMVSGGLTLRGELAVSALSHGPDGTRVSLWFPSLRESALVVHGERVELDPRELVDLHAEFVVDASGDVRHAYFAADSPPMFRELMRGVIARYDLRGANPGPERRTLRGGHGLVEVVYRREPSGVVVRDLAQVVRFDTAPGVEVDPTMVIAEARIELDARRLPIAIDQRDSIDLGGVVELVSDDRFTLEYVRTREADPGVAPLAGSATELVELVELVMVDPTAGPDREAADRALDRQLAAGMTFDDIEVAIATMDGGVFPRPGLVSRAAALLRSSPELIPSVIQTCLRAGGNGRQLSFDLLASTGSSIAQAAMHGLLLDPAARGWSERALLFQRFAFVSEPSSATGGFLLDQLAAAQSEGDEKMVRAILHPLGTVAGRVQDPVLAEQMHQALVRAAASEVGAIRAASISGLGNARRASDRARLIGALADPDPDVRVEAAAALRAHVVPEATAALLEALDDSDVAVASRALTVLHERHYEGQPGPELIARATLGRYQPALDRAMASALVGTREQVAVRDAIAAIAARTGDPALATELTLLLGAQP
;
A
#
# COMPACT_ATOMS: atom_id res chain seq x y z
N MET A 1 61.64 5.76 -25.32
CA MET A 1 61.44 5.80 -23.85
C MET A 1 60.39 6.88 -23.59
N SER A 2 59.10 6.54 -23.74
CA SER A 2 58.24 5.94 -22.70
C SER A 2 57.89 6.94 -21.60
N THR A 3 56.98 7.87 -21.92
CA THR A 3 56.07 8.47 -20.93
C THR A 3 54.92 7.49 -20.76
N SER A 4 54.82 6.93 -19.57
CA SER A 4 53.90 5.87 -19.17
C SER A 4 52.43 6.22 -19.47
N GLU A 5 51.77 5.37 -20.25
CA GLU A 5 50.32 5.19 -20.23
C GLU A 5 49.87 4.83 -18.81
N ALA A 6 49.42 5.82 -18.05
CA ALA A 6 48.49 5.57 -16.96
C ALA A 6 47.14 5.30 -17.63
N GLY A 7 46.86 4.03 -17.94
CA GLY A 7 45.60 3.60 -18.57
C GLY A 7 44.40 4.10 -17.75
N SER A 8 43.40 4.67 -18.44
CA SER A 8 42.15 5.12 -17.85
C SER A 8 41.56 4.05 -16.93
N LEU A 9 41.06 4.45 -15.75
CA LEU A 9 40.35 3.56 -14.82
C LEU A 9 38.90 3.30 -15.24
N ALA A 10 38.42 3.97 -16.30
CA ALA A 10 37.05 3.90 -16.79
C ALA A 10 36.80 2.66 -17.68
N PRO A 11 35.55 2.18 -17.79
CA PRO A 11 35.17 1.19 -18.79
C PRO A 11 35.34 1.75 -20.22
N ASP A 12 36.05 1.00 -21.08
CA ASP A 12 36.28 1.38 -22.49
C ASP A 12 35.15 0.85 -23.39
N LEU A 13 34.02 1.57 -23.40
CA LEU A 13 32.89 1.35 -24.31
C LEU A 13 33.14 2.11 -25.62
N ARG A 14 33.09 1.46 -26.78
CA ARG A 14 33.33 2.12 -28.08
C ARG A 14 32.05 2.31 -28.86
N VAL A 15 31.90 3.49 -29.46
CA VAL A 15 30.77 3.80 -30.34
C VAL A 15 30.82 2.91 -31.59
N GLY A 16 29.69 2.31 -31.93
CA GLY A 16 29.55 1.41 -33.09
C GLY A 16 29.75 -0.08 -32.79
N GLU A 17 30.10 -0.44 -31.55
CA GLU A 17 30.13 -1.83 -31.08
C GLU A 17 28.85 -2.18 -30.32
N VAL A 18 28.24 -3.30 -30.69
CA VAL A 18 27.10 -3.89 -29.99
C VAL A 18 27.55 -5.16 -29.27
N HIS A 19 27.61 -5.11 -27.95
CA HIS A 19 27.93 -6.25 -27.10
C HIS A 19 26.66 -7.03 -26.77
N ILE A 20 26.68 -8.34 -26.99
CA ILE A 20 25.56 -9.24 -26.72
C ILE A 20 25.91 -10.15 -25.54
N TYR A 21 24.98 -10.24 -24.61
CA TYR A 21 25.05 -11.02 -23.40
C TYR A 21 23.89 -12.01 -23.32
N THR A 22 24.11 -13.15 -22.64
CA THR A 22 23.02 -13.97 -22.12
C THR A 22 22.62 -13.41 -20.77
N ILE A 23 21.31 -13.25 -20.54
CA ILE A 23 20.74 -12.82 -19.26
C ILE A 23 19.87 -13.93 -18.66
N ASP A 24 19.99 -14.14 -17.35
CA ASP A 24 19.05 -14.90 -16.52
C ASP A 24 18.81 -14.15 -15.21
N TRP A 25 17.61 -13.60 -15.04
CA TRP A 25 17.18 -12.86 -13.86
C TRP A 25 15.93 -13.51 -13.28
N GLN A 26 16.03 -13.93 -12.02
CA GLN A 26 14.96 -14.58 -11.28
C GLN A 26 14.74 -13.89 -9.95
N THR A 27 13.49 -13.65 -9.61
CA THR A 27 13.10 -13.12 -8.31
C THR A 27 11.96 -13.93 -7.75
N HIS A 28 11.99 -14.15 -6.44
CA HIS A 28 10.88 -14.72 -5.70
C HIS A 28 10.81 -14.06 -4.33
N GLY A 29 9.62 -13.65 -3.93
CA GLY A 29 9.39 -13.12 -2.59
C GLY A 29 7.98 -13.40 -2.09
N ALA A 30 7.84 -13.43 -0.77
CA ALA A 30 6.57 -13.56 -0.08
C ALA A 30 6.54 -12.59 1.11
N ARG A 31 5.40 -11.93 1.33
CA ARG A 31 5.19 -10.97 2.41
C ARG A 31 3.82 -11.14 3.04
N GLY A 32 3.75 -11.16 4.37
CA GLY A 32 2.50 -11.02 5.11
C GLY A 32 2.02 -9.57 5.13
N ILE A 33 0.77 -9.34 4.72
CA ILE A 33 0.10 -8.03 4.78
C ILE A 33 -1.29 -8.26 5.39
N ASP A 34 -1.54 -7.67 6.56
CA ASP A 34 -2.82 -7.76 7.29
C ASP A 34 -3.35 -9.20 7.43
N GLY A 35 -2.47 -10.16 7.75
CA GLY A 35 -2.78 -11.58 7.91
C GLY A 35 -2.93 -12.36 6.60
N THR A 36 -2.72 -11.73 5.45
CA THR A 36 -2.73 -12.39 4.13
C THR A 36 -1.32 -12.47 3.55
N MET A 37 -0.91 -13.65 3.12
CA MET A 37 0.37 -13.82 2.41
C MET A 37 0.25 -13.42 0.94
N VAL A 38 1.06 -12.44 0.53
CA VAL A 38 1.23 -11.99 -0.84
C VAL A 38 2.55 -12.54 -1.36
N SER A 39 2.54 -13.32 -2.43
CA SER A 39 3.76 -13.81 -3.08
C SER A 39 3.90 -13.25 -4.49
N GLY A 40 5.15 -13.01 -4.88
CA GLY A 40 5.53 -12.38 -6.12
C GLY A 40 6.81 -12.99 -6.70
N GLY A 41 7.03 -12.81 -8.00
CA GLY A 41 8.29 -13.17 -8.64
C GLY A 41 8.38 -12.69 -10.07
N LEU A 42 9.59 -12.74 -10.61
CA LEU A 42 9.93 -12.41 -11.99
C LEU A 42 10.86 -13.49 -12.53
N THR A 43 10.71 -13.84 -13.79
CA THR A 43 11.70 -14.62 -14.54
C THR A 43 11.90 -13.97 -15.89
N LEU A 44 13.13 -13.54 -16.16
CA LEU A 44 13.57 -13.00 -17.44
C LEU A 44 14.80 -13.76 -17.92
N ARG A 45 14.70 -14.32 -19.11
CA ARG A 45 15.78 -15.07 -19.73
C ARG A 45 15.84 -14.76 -21.20
N GLY A 46 17.03 -14.46 -21.72
CA GLY A 46 17.18 -14.09 -23.12
C GLY A 46 18.57 -13.61 -23.49
N GLU A 47 18.62 -12.75 -24.50
CA GLU A 47 19.78 -11.94 -24.84
C GLU A 47 19.57 -10.50 -24.34
N LEU A 48 20.65 -9.86 -23.90
CA LEU A 48 20.73 -8.42 -23.62
C LEU A 48 21.78 -7.82 -24.55
N ALA A 49 21.43 -6.73 -25.23
CA ALA A 49 22.37 -5.98 -26.06
C ALA A 49 22.73 -4.66 -25.40
N VAL A 50 23.99 -4.26 -25.54
CA VAL A 50 24.56 -3.03 -24.99
C VAL A 50 25.39 -2.35 -26.08
N SER A 51 25.16 -1.07 -26.32
CA SER A 51 25.93 -0.29 -27.30
C SER A 51 26.19 1.13 -26.81
N ALA A 52 27.41 1.62 -26.98
CA ALA A 52 27.69 3.05 -26.80
C ALA A 52 27.13 3.86 -27.97
N LEU A 53 26.39 4.92 -27.67
CA LEU A 53 25.83 5.84 -28.65
C LEU A 53 26.78 7.01 -28.90
N SER A 54 27.32 7.59 -27.83
CA SER A 54 28.19 8.76 -27.92
C SER A 54 29.01 8.96 -26.64
N HIS A 55 30.11 9.70 -26.77
CA HIS A 55 30.89 10.21 -25.64
C HIS A 55 30.60 11.70 -25.46
N GLY A 56 30.31 12.10 -24.22
CA GLY A 56 30.01 13.47 -23.84
C GLY A 56 30.82 13.91 -22.61
N PRO A 57 30.67 15.19 -22.21
CA PRO A 57 31.36 15.73 -21.04
C PRO A 57 30.96 15.05 -19.72
N ASP A 58 29.71 14.57 -19.64
CA ASP A 58 29.15 13.93 -18.44
C ASP A 58 29.36 12.40 -18.41
N GLY A 59 29.97 11.84 -19.44
CA GLY A 59 30.21 10.41 -19.59
C GLY A 59 29.83 9.84 -20.94
N THR A 60 29.71 8.52 -21.00
CA THR A 60 29.29 7.79 -22.22
C THR A 60 27.79 7.55 -22.17
N ARG A 61 27.07 7.90 -23.24
CA ARG A 61 25.65 7.56 -23.42
C ARG A 61 25.57 6.16 -24.02
N VAL A 62 24.81 5.28 -23.39
CA VAL A 62 24.75 3.85 -23.70
C VAL A 62 23.29 3.45 -23.87
N SER A 63 23.02 2.60 -24.85
CA SER A 63 21.71 1.98 -25.08
C SER A 63 21.72 0.51 -24.64
N LEU A 64 20.66 0.08 -23.97
CA LEU A 64 20.34 -1.32 -23.63
C LEU A 64 18.98 -1.71 -24.18
N TRP A 65 18.88 -2.93 -24.69
CA TRP A 65 17.60 -3.53 -25.08
C TRP A 65 17.67 -5.06 -25.04
N PHE A 66 16.52 -5.71 -25.10
CA PHE A 66 16.42 -7.15 -25.26
C PHE A 66 16.19 -7.49 -26.74
N PRO A 67 17.18 -8.05 -27.48
CA PRO A 67 16.95 -8.52 -28.85
C PRO A 67 16.05 -9.75 -28.89
N SER A 68 16.05 -10.56 -27.82
CA SER A 68 15.17 -11.70 -27.68
C SER A 68 15.01 -12.09 -26.22
N LEU A 69 13.80 -12.49 -25.85
CA LEU A 69 13.50 -13.11 -24.56
C LEU A 69 12.92 -14.50 -24.84
N ARG A 70 13.55 -15.54 -24.28
CA ARG A 70 13.06 -16.92 -24.31
C ARG A 70 12.05 -17.19 -23.20
N GLU A 71 12.14 -16.44 -22.11
CA GLU A 71 11.21 -16.51 -20.97
C GLU A 71 11.04 -15.11 -20.38
N SER A 72 9.80 -14.69 -20.17
CA SER A 72 9.45 -13.41 -19.57
C SER A 72 8.13 -13.53 -18.83
N ALA A 73 8.18 -13.79 -17.53
CA ALA A 73 6.98 -14.06 -16.74
C ALA A 73 7.06 -13.44 -15.35
N LEU A 74 5.89 -13.09 -14.82
CA LEU A 74 5.69 -12.75 -13.42
C LEU A 74 5.03 -13.92 -12.70
N VAL A 75 5.26 -14.01 -11.39
CA VAL A 75 4.46 -14.83 -10.49
C VAL A 75 3.70 -13.88 -9.58
N VAL A 76 2.39 -14.02 -9.49
CA VAL A 76 1.51 -13.19 -8.66
C VAL A 76 0.59 -14.12 -7.88
N HIS A 77 0.68 -14.12 -6.55
CA HIS A 77 -0.04 -15.06 -5.68
C HIS A 77 0.14 -16.54 -6.07
N GLY A 78 1.33 -16.90 -6.55
CA GLY A 78 1.64 -18.25 -7.01
C GLY A 78 1.17 -18.58 -8.43
N GLU A 79 0.41 -17.69 -9.09
CA GLU A 79 0.03 -17.85 -10.49
C GLU A 79 1.06 -17.21 -11.41
N ARG A 80 1.41 -17.94 -12.47
CA ARG A 80 2.36 -17.46 -13.47
C ARG A 80 1.64 -16.68 -14.57
N VAL A 81 2.11 -15.46 -14.85
CA VAL A 81 1.59 -14.55 -15.87
C VAL A 81 2.70 -14.25 -16.87
N GLU A 82 2.54 -14.68 -18.11
CA GLU A 82 3.49 -14.36 -19.18
C GLU A 82 3.35 -12.88 -19.58
N LEU A 83 4.48 -12.20 -19.76
CA LEU A 83 4.55 -10.82 -20.24
C LEU A 83 4.46 -10.79 -21.76
N ASP A 84 3.75 -9.80 -22.33
CA ASP A 84 3.68 -9.63 -23.78
C ASP A 84 5.07 -9.22 -24.32
N PRO A 85 5.70 -10.01 -25.21
CA PRO A 85 7.00 -9.66 -25.78
C PRO A 85 7.01 -8.30 -26.50
N ARG A 86 5.87 -7.84 -27.03
CA ARG A 86 5.75 -6.54 -27.70
C ARG A 86 5.96 -5.36 -26.76
N GLU A 87 5.77 -5.58 -25.46
CA GLU A 87 6.01 -4.57 -24.43
C GLU A 87 7.46 -4.57 -23.93
N LEU A 88 8.34 -5.46 -24.40
CA LEU A 88 9.68 -5.66 -23.84
C LEU A 88 10.81 -5.78 -24.87
N VAL A 89 10.59 -6.53 -25.95
CA VAL A 89 11.60 -6.86 -26.96
C VAL A 89 11.78 -5.69 -27.92
N ASP A 90 13.03 -5.40 -28.30
CA ASP A 90 13.44 -4.31 -29.20
C ASP A 90 13.06 -2.89 -28.73
N LEU A 91 12.57 -2.73 -27.50
CA LEU A 91 12.45 -1.43 -26.84
C LEU A 91 13.78 -1.03 -26.22
N HIS A 92 14.18 0.23 -26.41
CA HIS A 92 15.46 0.74 -25.96
C HIS A 92 15.33 1.55 -24.66
N ALA A 93 16.22 1.27 -23.72
CA ALA A 93 16.52 2.12 -22.59
C ALA A 93 17.92 2.72 -22.79
N GLU A 94 18.09 3.99 -22.44
CA GLU A 94 19.39 4.63 -22.53
C GLU A 94 19.83 5.13 -21.16
N PHE A 95 21.14 5.26 -20.94
CA PHE A 95 21.68 5.82 -19.71
C PHE A 95 23.05 6.46 -19.94
N VAL A 96 23.41 7.37 -19.06
CA VAL A 96 24.74 8.01 -19.05
C VAL A 96 25.56 7.41 -17.93
N VAL A 97 26.73 6.88 -18.29
CA VAL A 97 27.72 6.34 -17.35
C VAL A 97 28.97 7.22 -17.33
N ASP A 98 29.40 7.62 -16.14
CA ASP A 98 30.60 8.44 -15.99
C ASP A 98 31.89 7.60 -15.94
N ALA A 99 33.04 8.27 -15.79
CA ALA A 99 34.35 7.61 -15.74
C ALA A 99 34.56 6.67 -14.54
N SER A 100 33.73 6.77 -13.51
CA SER A 100 33.75 5.86 -12.35
C SER A 100 32.88 4.62 -12.55
N GLY A 101 32.10 4.56 -13.64
CA GLY A 101 31.12 3.51 -13.89
C GLY A 101 29.76 3.80 -13.25
N ASP A 102 29.57 4.95 -12.60
CA ASP A 102 28.30 5.35 -12.00
C ASP A 102 27.31 5.80 -13.08
N VAL A 103 26.08 5.31 -12.96
CA VAL A 103 24.95 5.74 -13.79
C VAL A 103 24.41 7.05 -13.26
N ARG A 104 24.44 8.10 -14.07
CA ARG A 104 23.96 9.45 -13.71
C ARG A 104 22.48 9.62 -13.97
N HIS A 105 22.04 9.20 -15.15
CA HIS A 105 20.67 9.34 -15.62
C HIS A 105 20.29 8.13 -16.48
N ALA A 106 19.03 7.72 -16.40
CA ALA A 106 18.41 6.81 -17.36
C ALA A 106 17.35 7.57 -18.18
N TYR A 107 17.12 7.12 -19.40
CA TYR A 107 16.20 7.71 -20.36
C TYR A 107 15.36 6.62 -21.02
N PHE A 108 14.09 6.94 -21.22
CA PHE A 108 13.10 6.10 -21.89
C PHE A 108 12.29 6.96 -22.86
N ALA A 109 11.75 6.37 -23.93
CA ALA A 109 10.74 7.08 -24.71
C ALA A 109 9.48 7.33 -23.85
N ALA A 110 8.82 8.46 -24.07
CA ALA A 110 7.62 8.84 -23.30
C ALA A 110 6.48 7.80 -23.40
N ASP A 111 6.37 7.13 -24.54
CA ASP A 111 5.36 6.09 -24.82
C ASP A 111 5.78 4.69 -24.35
N SER A 112 6.98 4.52 -23.81
CA SER A 112 7.47 3.21 -23.35
C SER A 112 6.53 2.60 -22.30
N PRO A 113 6.26 1.28 -22.33
CA PRO A 113 5.43 0.64 -21.32
C PRO A 113 5.99 0.82 -19.90
N PRO A 114 5.16 1.09 -18.87
CA PRO A 114 5.63 1.24 -17.49
C PRO A 114 6.41 0.02 -16.98
N MET A 115 5.94 -1.19 -17.32
CA MET A 115 6.61 -2.45 -16.96
C MET A 115 8.03 -2.51 -17.54
N PHE A 116 8.19 -2.18 -18.82
CA PHE A 116 9.49 -2.10 -19.47
C PHE A 116 10.44 -1.14 -18.75
N ARG A 117 9.96 0.08 -18.43
CA ARG A 117 10.77 1.07 -17.71
C ARG A 117 11.25 0.52 -16.37
N GLU A 118 10.38 -0.11 -15.58
CA GLU A 118 10.79 -0.67 -14.28
C GLU A 118 11.77 -1.83 -14.41
N LEU A 119 11.54 -2.76 -15.35
CA LEU A 119 12.45 -3.88 -15.61
C LEU A 119 13.83 -3.39 -16.05
N MET A 120 13.88 -2.45 -17.00
CA MET A 120 15.14 -1.91 -17.50
C MET A 120 15.89 -1.06 -16.49
N ARG A 121 15.20 -0.33 -15.60
CA ARG A 121 15.86 0.29 -14.43
C ARG A 121 16.53 -0.76 -13.56
N GLY A 122 15.90 -1.92 -13.38
CA GLY A 122 16.48 -3.08 -12.70
C GLY A 122 17.72 -3.64 -13.40
N VAL A 123 17.67 -3.78 -14.73
CA VAL A 123 18.82 -4.27 -15.54
C VAL A 123 19.98 -3.28 -15.54
N ILE A 124 19.71 -1.97 -15.74
CA ILE A 124 20.74 -0.92 -15.71
C ILE A 124 21.50 -0.93 -14.38
N ALA A 125 20.79 -1.13 -13.26
CA ALA A 125 21.42 -1.23 -11.95
C ALA A 125 22.35 -2.45 -11.82
N ARG A 126 21.99 -3.58 -12.45
CA ARG A 126 22.71 -4.87 -12.35
C ARG A 126 23.82 -5.06 -13.38
N TYR A 127 23.82 -4.30 -14.49
CA TYR A 127 24.93 -4.29 -15.46
C TYR A 127 26.25 -3.77 -14.84
N ASP A 128 26.14 -2.96 -13.80
CA ASP A 128 27.17 -2.63 -12.80
C ASP A 128 28.59 -2.33 -13.31
N LEU A 129 28.69 -1.32 -14.19
CA LEU A 129 29.97 -0.82 -14.73
C LEU A 129 30.93 -0.25 -13.69
N ARG A 130 30.47 -0.02 -12.45
CA ARG A 130 31.27 0.45 -11.31
C ARG A 130 32.40 -0.51 -10.97
N GLY A 131 32.24 -1.80 -11.28
CA GLY A 131 33.28 -2.81 -11.12
C GLY A 131 34.60 -2.47 -11.86
N ALA A 132 34.56 -1.63 -12.90
CA ALA A 132 35.75 -1.19 -13.63
C ALA A 132 36.74 -0.41 -12.75
N ASN A 133 36.25 0.26 -11.69
CA ASN A 133 37.04 1.11 -10.80
C ASN A 133 36.81 0.74 -9.31
N PRO A 134 37.27 -0.44 -8.87
CA PRO A 134 37.05 -0.90 -7.51
C PRO A 134 37.87 -0.07 -6.51
N GLY A 135 37.30 0.20 -5.34
CA GLY A 135 37.93 1.02 -4.30
C GLY A 135 37.16 1.00 -2.99
N PRO A 136 37.75 1.54 -1.91
CA PRO A 136 37.16 1.53 -0.57
C PRO A 136 36.01 2.54 -0.41
N GLU A 137 35.80 3.41 -1.40
CA GLU A 137 34.73 4.40 -1.39
C GLU A 137 33.38 3.70 -1.50
N ARG A 138 32.44 4.14 -0.65
CA ARG A 138 31.07 3.67 -0.74
C ARG A 138 30.41 4.26 -1.99
N ARG A 139 29.66 3.42 -2.69
CA ARG A 139 28.89 3.78 -3.89
C ARG A 139 27.43 3.47 -3.66
N THR A 140 26.56 4.39 -4.06
CA THR A 140 25.11 4.26 -3.89
C THR A 140 24.48 3.72 -5.17
N LEU A 141 23.68 2.67 -5.06
CA LEU A 141 22.97 2.09 -6.20
C LEU A 141 21.68 1.38 -5.80
N ARG A 142 20.83 1.10 -6.78
CA ARG A 142 19.59 0.33 -6.61
C ARG A 142 19.91 -1.16 -6.50
N GLY A 143 19.60 -1.78 -5.37
CA GLY A 143 19.60 -3.22 -5.17
C GLY A 143 18.21 -3.84 -5.39
N GLY A 144 18.05 -5.12 -5.10
CA GLY A 144 16.80 -5.86 -5.26
C GLY A 144 15.65 -5.34 -4.40
N HIS A 145 15.96 -4.78 -3.22
CA HIS A 145 14.95 -4.35 -2.25
C HIS A 145 14.90 -2.84 -1.98
N GLY A 146 15.67 -2.04 -2.71
CA GLY A 146 15.68 -0.59 -2.59
C GLY A 146 17.04 0.01 -2.87
N LEU A 147 17.43 1.01 -2.08
CA LEU A 147 18.69 1.73 -2.26
C LEU A 147 19.72 1.24 -1.24
N VAL A 148 20.91 0.91 -1.72
CA VAL A 148 22.02 0.40 -0.90
C VAL A 148 23.29 1.21 -1.14
N GLU A 149 24.16 1.27 -0.14
CA GLU A 149 25.58 1.58 -0.36
C GLU A 149 26.38 0.29 -0.35
N VAL A 150 27.34 0.22 -1.27
CA VAL A 150 28.21 -0.93 -1.47
C VAL A 150 29.67 -0.49 -1.55
N VAL A 151 30.59 -1.45 -1.40
CA VAL A 151 32.03 -1.27 -1.62
C VAL A 151 32.51 -2.31 -2.63
N TYR A 152 33.44 -1.91 -3.50
CA TYR A 152 34.01 -2.79 -4.52
C TYR A 152 35.44 -3.16 -4.19
N ARG A 153 35.76 -4.45 -4.23
CA ARG A 153 37.10 -4.94 -3.94
C ARG A 153 37.57 -5.91 -5.01
N ARG A 154 38.81 -5.74 -5.48
CA ARG A 154 39.42 -6.65 -6.44
C ARG A 154 40.11 -7.81 -5.73
N GLU A 155 39.74 -9.04 -6.09
CA GLU A 155 40.40 -10.26 -5.65
C GLU A 155 41.73 -10.47 -6.41
N PRO A 156 42.67 -11.28 -5.86
CA PRO A 156 43.92 -11.64 -6.55
C PRO A 156 43.71 -12.33 -7.91
N SER A 157 42.56 -12.99 -8.10
CA SER A 157 42.12 -13.60 -9.36
C SER A 157 41.82 -12.58 -10.46
N GLY A 158 41.68 -11.29 -10.11
CA GLY A 158 41.23 -10.22 -11.00
C GLY A 158 39.72 -9.96 -10.93
N VAL A 159 38.94 -10.89 -10.38
CA VAL A 159 37.50 -10.75 -10.15
C VAL A 159 37.22 -9.59 -9.19
N VAL A 160 36.17 -8.82 -9.47
CA VAL A 160 35.72 -7.74 -8.60
C VAL A 160 34.51 -8.23 -7.82
N VAL A 161 34.55 -8.06 -6.51
CA VAL A 161 33.45 -8.37 -5.59
C VAL A 161 32.82 -7.08 -5.10
N ARG A 162 31.50 -7.04 -5.08
CA ARG A 162 30.68 -5.98 -4.48
C ARG A 162 30.09 -6.49 -3.18
N ASP A 163 30.42 -5.81 -2.09
CA ASP A 163 29.92 -6.13 -0.75
C ASP A 163 28.94 -5.06 -0.27
N LEU A 164 27.88 -5.47 0.42
CA LEU A 164 26.92 -4.56 1.05
C LEU A 164 27.58 -3.78 2.21
N ALA A 165 27.42 -2.46 2.23
CA ALA A 165 27.85 -1.61 3.33
C ALA A 165 26.68 -1.17 4.21
N GLN A 166 25.58 -0.71 3.61
CA GLN A 166 24.35 -0.33 4.33
C GLN A 166 23.12 -0.33 3.42
N VAL A 167 21.95 -0.52 4.03
CA VAL A 167 20.65 -0.28 3.38
C VAL A 167 20.25 1.17 3.64
N VAL A 168 20.14 1.98 2.58
CA VAL A 168 19.80 3.41 2.65
C VAL A 168 18.29 3.61 2.62
N ARG A 169 17.59 2.85 1.77
CA ARG A 169 16.13 2.90 1.61
C ARG A 169 15.60 1.52 1.33
N PHE A 170 14.59 1.10 2.09
CA PHE A 170 13.92 -0.18 1.89
C PHE A 170 12.57 0.03 1.18
N ASP A 171 12.53 -0.26 -0.12
CA ASP A 171 11.37 0.02 -0.98
C ASP A 171 10.28 -1.06 -0.86
N THR A 172 10.66 -2.28 -0.46
CA THR A 172 9.75 -3.42 -0.34
C THR A 172 8.78 -3.27 0.84
N ALA A 173 9.24 -2.68 1.96
CA ALA A 173 8.43 -2.34 3.12
C ALA A 173 8.85 -0.98 3.71
N PRO A 174 8.31 0.13 3.18
CA PRO A 174 8.69 1.47 3.62
C PRO A 174 8.42 1.69 5.11
N GLY A 175 9.34 2.36 5.79
CA GLY A 175 9.23 2.66 7.23
C GLY A 175 9.71 1.53 8.15
N VAL A 176 10.12 0.39 7.60
CA VAL A 176 10.76 -0.68 8.36
C VAL A 176 12.26 -0.41 8.46
N GLU A 177 12.79 -0.40 9.68
CA GLU A 177 14.24 -0.43 9.89
C GLU A 177 14.78 -1.84 9.61
N VAL A 178 15.82 -1.93 8.79
CA VAL A 178 16.41 -3.20 8.37
C VAL A 178 17.83 -3.29 8.91
N ASP A 179 18.10 -4.36 9.67
CA ASP A 179 19.47 -4.71 10.07
C ASP A 179 20.24 -5.20 8.82
N PRO A 180 21.36 -4.57 8.42
CA PRO A 180 22.14 -4.99 7.26
C PRO A 180 22.62 -6.45 7.32
N THR A 181 22.75 -7.04 8.51
CA THR A 181 23.17 -8.44 8.66
C THR A 181 22.11 -9.45 8.21
N MET A 182 20.85 -9.01 8.08
CA MET A 182 19.73 -9.80 7.57
C MET A 182 19.60 -9.71 6.04
N VAL A 183 20.47 -8.93 5.39
CA VAL A 183 20.45 -8.69 3.95
C VAL A 183 21.74 -9.22 3.34
N ILE A 184 21.59 -10.09 2.36
CA ILE A 184 22.66 -10.46 1.44
C ILE A 184 22.48 -9.58 0.20
N ALA A 185 23.50 -8.84 -0.19
CA ALA A 185 23.52 -8.09 -1.44
C ALA A 185 24.93 -8.08 -2.01
N GLU A 186 25.26 -9.15 -2.73
CA GLU A 186 26.62 -9.46 -3.20
C GLU A 186 26.64 -9.55 -4.73
N ALA A 187 27.76 -9.17 -5.33
CA ALA A 187 28.02 -9.45 -6.74
C ALA A 187 29.47 -9.85 -6.99
N ARG A 188 29.66 -10.75 -7.96
CA ARG A 188 30.95 -11.10 -8.55
C ARG A 188 30.96 -10.65 -10.00
N ILE A 189 31.95 -9.84 -10.37
CA ILE A 189 32.06 -9.20 -11.68
C ILE A 189 33.42 -9.55 -12.28
N GLU A 190 33.40 -10.27 -13.39
CA GLU A 190 34.57 -10.57 -14.21
C GLU A 190 34.67 -9.57 -15.35
N LEU A 191 35.88 -9.07 -15.59
CA LEU A 191 36.12 -8.01 -16.56
C LEU A 191 37.13 -8.46 -17.62
N ASP A 192 36.95 -7.98 -18.85
CA ASP A 192 37.97 -8.11 -19.89
C ASP A 192 39.10 -7.06 -19.76
N ALA A 193 40.00 -7.06 -20.74
CA ALA A 193 41.10 -6.09 -20.81
C ALA A 193 40.64 -4.63 -21.00
N ARG A 194 39.41 -4.40 -21.49
CA ARG A 194 38.75 -3.10 -21.65
C ARG A 194 37.93 -2.70 -20.43
N ARG A 195 37.99 -3.51 -19.36
CA ARG A 195 37.22 -3.33 -18.12
C ARG A 195 35.71 -3.38 -18.35
N LEU A 196 35.26 -4.08 -19.38
CA LEU A 196 33.86 -4.37 -19.62
C LEU A 196 33.50 -5.69 -18.93
N PRO A 197 32.29 -5.81 -18.34
CA PRO A 197 31.82 -7.06 -17.78
C PRO A 197 31.79 -8.15 -18.85
N ILE A 198 32.40 -9.30 -18.55
CA ILE A 198 32.27 -10.54 -19.31
C ILE A 198 31.44 -11.60 -18.58
N ALA A 199 31.38 -11.51 -17.25
CA ALA A 199 30.46 -12.28 -16.43
C ALA A 199 30.04 -11.46 -15.21
N ILE A 200 28.77 -11.54 -14.83
CA ILE A 200 28.23 -10.99 -13.59
C ILE A 200 27.37 -12.07 -12.93
N ASP A 201 27.59 -12.33 -11.65
CA ASP A 201 26.72 -13.14 -10.79
C ASP A 201 26.35 -12.31 -9.56
N GLN A 202 25.06 -12.03 -9.38
CA GLN A 202 24.53 -11.25 -8.28
C GLN A 202 23.48 -12.01 -7.49
N ARG A 203 23.52 -11.82 -6.18
CA ARG A 203 22.53 -12.33 -5.24
C ARG A 203 22.12 -11.25 -4.27
N ASP A 204 20.83 -10.93 -4.29
CA ASP A 204 20.20 -10.13 -3.26
C ASP A 204 19.16 -11.01 -2.54
N SER A 205 19.29 -11.20 -1.23
CA SER A 205 18.36 -12.01 -0.44
C SER A 205 18.09 -11.37 0.90
N ILE A 206 16.85 -11.53 1.38
CA ILE A 206 16.42 -11.00 2.66
C ILE A 206 15.46 -11.96 3.34
N ASP A 207 15.64 -12.15 4.66
CA ASP A 207 14.70 -12.86 5.53
C ASP A 207 14.37 -11.95 6.72
N LEU A 208 13.19 -11.34 6.68
CA LEU A 208 12.60 -10.56 7.77
C LEU A 208 11.31 -11.22 8.26
N GLY A 209 11.24 -12.56 8.23
CA GLY A 209 10.06 -13.32 8.66
C GLY A 209 9.59 -12.94 10.06
N GLY A 210 10.53 -12.72 10.99
CA GLY A 210 10.24 -12.34 12.37
C GLY A 210 9.90 -10.87 12.61
N VAL A 211 9.98 -10.00 11.60
CA VAL A 211 9.74 -8.55 11.73
C VAL A 211 8.52 -8.12 10.92
N VAL A 212 8.45 -8.53 9.65
CA VAL A 212 7.39 -8.15 8.70
C VAL A 212 6.96 -9.30 7.77
N GLU A 213 7.18 -10.55 8.21
CA GLU A 213 6.79 -11.76 7.47
C GLU A 213 7.27 -11.75 6.01
N LEU A 214 8.46 -11.19 5.75
CA LEU A 214 9.02 -11.02 4.40
C LEU A 214 10.19 -11.97 4.18
N VAL A 215 10.15 -12.74 3.10
CA VAL A 215 11.30 -13.51 2.59
C VAL A 215 11.43 -13.24 1.10
N SER A 216 12.65 -13.01 0.62
CA SER A 216 12.90 -12.84 -0.81
C SER A 216 14.30 -13.26 -1.23
N ASP A 217 14.43 -13.71 -2.48
CA ASP A 217 15.70 -14.02 -3.16
C ASP A 217 15.61 -13.49 -4.60
N ASP A 218 16.64 -12.75 -5.01
CA ASP A 218 16.84 -12.16 -6.34
C ASP A 218 18.21 -12.63 -6.84
N ARG A 219 18.20 -13.25 -8.02
CA ARG A 219 19.37 -13.84 -8.68
C ARG A 219 19.49 -13.26 -10.06
N PHE A 220 20.65 -12.71 -10.36
CA PHE A 220 20.93 -12.15 -11.67
C PHE A 220 22.26 -12.66 -12.19
N THR A 221 22.24 -13.22 -13.40
CA THR A 221 23.46 -13.60 -14.10
C THR A 221 23.50 -12.96 -15.49
N LEU A 222 24.70 -12.57 -15.88
CA LEU A 222 24.99 -12.00 -17.18
C LEU A 222 26.28 -12.61 -17.71
N GLU A 223 26.26 -13.15 -18.93
CA GLU A 223 27.44 -13.77 -19.56
C GLU A 223 27.66 -13.19 -20.96
N TYR A 224 28.87 -12.71 -21.23
CA TYR A 224 29.21 -12.17 -22.54
C TYR A 224 29.25 -13.26 -23.61
N VAL A 225 28.63 -12.99 -24.75
CA VAL A 225 28.54 -13.93 -25.88
C VAL A 225 29.43 -13.48 -27.03
N ARG A 226 29.24 -12.23 -27.50
CA ARG A 226 29.87 -11.72 -28.73
C ARG A 226 29.75 -10.20 -28.84
N THR A 227 30.63 -9.60 -29.62
CA THR A 227 30.49 -8.22 -30.13
C THR A 227 30.13 -8.28 -31.60
N ARG A 228 29.19 -7.44 -32.03
CA ARG A 228 28.92 -7.13 -33.43
C ARG A 228 29.38 -5.70 -33.71
N GLU A 229 30.18 -5.52 -34.75
CA GLU A 229 30.56 -4.20 -35.22
C GLU A 229 29.53 -3.74 -36.27
N ALA A 230 29.15 -2.46 -36.23
CA ALA A 230 28.44 -1.84 -37.35
C ALA A 230 29.39 -1.75 -38.55
N ASP A 231 29.00 -2.31 -39.70
CA ASP A 231 29.79 -2.21 -40.93
C ASP A 231 29.79 -0.73 -41.41
N PRO A 232 30.92 0.00 -41.42
CA PRO A 232 30.95 1.45 -41.62
C PRO A 232 30.38 1.94 -42.96
N GLY A 233 30.09 1.03 -43.90
CA GLY A 233 29.55 1.33 -45.23
C GLY A 233 28.13 0.81 -45.50
N VAL A 234 27.48 0.14 -44.56
CA VAL A 234 26.14 -0.46 -44.76
C VAL A 234 25.16 0.09 -43.74
N ALA A 235 24.14 0.81 -44.22
CA ALA A 235 23.04 1.23 -43.35
C ALA A 235 22.39 -0.03 -42.72
N PRO A 236 22.17 -0.05 -41.39
CA PRO A 236 21.50 -1.16 -40.73
C PRO A 236 20.18 -1.47 -41.44
N LEU A 237 19.89 -2.75 -41.66
CA LEU A 237 18.56 -3.15 -42.12
C LEU A 237 17.54 -2.77 -41.04
N ALA A 238 16.44 -2.14 -41.46
CA ALA A 238 15.34 -1.80 -40.57
C ALA A 238 14.82 -3.08 -39.87
N GLY A 239 14.79 -3.09 -38.54
CA GLY A 239 14.46 -4.23 -37.68
C GLY A 239 15.62 -5.20 -37.41
N SER A 240 16.88 -4.79 -37.64
CA SER A 240 18.06 -5.60 -37.29
C SER A 240 18.55 -5.31 -35.87
N ALA A 241 19.14 -6.32 -35.20
CA ALA A 241 19.77 -6.17 -33.88
C ALA A 241 21.02 -5.25 -33.85
N THR A 242 21.28 -4.51 -34.92
CA THR A 242 22.35 -3.51 -35.07
C THR A 242 21.79 -2.12 -35.40
N GLU A 243 20.48 -1.98 -35.57
CA GLU A 243 19.83 -0.68 -35.74
C GLU A 243 19.76 0.02 -34.38
N LEU A 244 20.53 1.10 -34.23
CA LEU A 244 20.43 1.96 -33.06
C LEU A 244 19.26 2.93 -33.27
N VAL A 245 18.24 2.81 -32.43
CA VAL A 245 17.10 3.73 -32.43
C VAL A 245 17.45 4.92 -31.52
N GLU A 246 17.51 6.12 -32.10
CA GLU A 246 17.61 7.35 -31.31
C GLU A 246 16.24 7.62 -30.66
N LEU A 247 16.19 7.61 -29.32
CA LEU A 247 14.95 7.87 -28.61
C LEU A 247 14.52 9.35 -28.77
N VAL A 248 13.25 9.56 -29.11
CA VAL A 248 12.61 10.88 -29.24
C VAL A 248 11.69 11.10 -28.03
N GLU A 249 11.55 12.35 -27.56
CA GLU A 249 10.72 12.71 -26.38
C GLU A 249 11.08 11.91 -25.12
N LEU A 250 12.27 12.19 -24.57
CA LEU A 250 12.85 11.43 -23.46
C LEU A 250 12.18 11.74 -22.12
N VAL A 251 11.83 10.68 -21.39
CA VAL A 251 11.57 10.73 -19.95
C VAL A 251 12.87 10.42 -19.24
N MET A 252 13.42 11.42 -18.54
CA MET A 252 14.60 11.26 -17.70
C MET A 252 14.21 10.70 -16.33
N VAL A 253 14.93 9.68 -15.88
CA VAL A 253 14.68 9.01 -14.61
C VAL A 253 15.95 8.97 -13.78
N ASP A 254 15.82 9.25 -12.48
CA ASP A 254 16.88 9.05 -11.51
C ASP A 254 17.07 7.53 -11.27
N PRO A 255 18.26 6.96 -11.53
CA PRO A 255 18.54 5.55 -11.34
C PRO A 255 18.44 5.10 -9.87
N THR A 256 18.46 6.03 -8.92
CA THR A 256 18.32 5.79 -7.46
C THR A 256 16.91 6.03 -6.94
N ALA A 257 15.98 6.54 -7.76
CA ALA A 257 14.60 6.75 -7.34
C ALA A 257 13.91 5.43 -6.97
N GLY A 258 12.89 5.51 -6.12
CA GLY A 258 12.06 4.35 -5.78
C GLY A 258 11.22 3.86 -6.97
N PRO A 259 10.38 2.83 -6.76
CA PRO A 259 9.34 2.48 -7.72
C PRO A 259 8.38 3.66 -7.92
N ASP A 260 7.97 3.91 -9.17
CA ASP A 260 6.97 4.94 -9.50
C ASP A 260 5.57 4.43 -9.11
N ARG A 261 5.19 4.65 -7.86
CA ARG A 261 3.89 4.23 -7.32
C ARG A 261 2.74 4.90 -8.03
N GLU A 262 2.87 6.17 -8.39
CA GLU A 262 1.80 6.88 -9.08
C GLU A 262 1.56 6.29 -10.48
N ALA A 263 2.60 5.91 -11.21
CA ALA A 263 2.44 5.21 -12.48
C ALA A 263 1.80 3.83 -12.32
N ALA A 264 2.17 3.10 -11.27
CA ALA A 264 1.55 1.82 -10.94
C ALA A 264 0.06 1.98 -10.59
N ASP A 265 -0.29 2.94 -9.75
CA ASP A 265 -1.67 3.26 -9.38
C ASP A 265 -2.49 3.67 -10.61
N ARG A 266 -1.93 4.52 -11.49
CA ARG A 266 -2.58 4.88 -12.77
C ARG A 266 -2.78 3.67 -13.69
N ALA A 267 -1.84 2.72 -13.72
CA ALA A 267 -1.99 1.50 -14.51
C ALA A 267 -3.07 0.57 -13.93
N LEU A 268 -3.09 0.41 -12.61
CA LEU A 268 -4.11 -0.35 -11.90
C LEU A 268 -5.51 0.26 -12.09
N ASP A 269 -5.63 1.58 -12.00
CA ASP A 269 -6.89 2.28 -12.25
C ASP A 269 -7.39 2.04 -13.68
N ARG A 270 -6.51 2.13 -14.69
CA ARG A 270 -6.88 1.79 -16.08
C ARG A 270 -7.35 0.35 -16.24
N GLN A 271 -6.73 -0.60 -15.54
CA GLN A 271 -7.13 -2.01 -15.56
C GLN A 271 -8.49 -2.22 -14.86
N LEU A 272 -8.71 -1.62 -13.70
CA LEU A 272 -9.97 -1.71 -12.96
C LEU A 272 -11.13 -1.05 -13.73
N ALA A 273 -10.87 0.09 -14.36
CA ALA A 273 -11.83 0.84 -15.16
C ALA A 273 -12.09 0.22 -16.54
N ALA A 274 -11.32 -0.80 -16.95
CA ALA A 274 -11.43 -1.38 -18.29
C ALA A 274 -12.87 -1.78 -18.62
N GLY A 275 -13.37 -1.29 -19.76
CA GLY A 275 -14.73 -1.52 -20.25
C GLY A 275 -15.86 -0.84 -19.46
N MET A 276 -15.55 0.00 -18.48
CA MET A 276 -16.54 0.81 -17.76
C MET A 276 -16.70 2.18 -18.42
N THR A 277 -17.94 2.66 -18.48
CA THR A 277 -18.29 3.97 -19.04
C THR A 277 -18.97 4.86 -18.00
N PHE A 278 -19.14 6.14 -18.32
CA PHE A 278 -19.93 7.03 -17.48
C PHE A 278 -21.42 6.64 -17.46
N ASP A 279 -21.96 6.10 -18.55
CA ASP A 279 -23.35 5.61 -18.61
C ASP A 279 -23.61 4.52 -17.56
N ASP A 280 -22.62 3.65 -17.29
CA ASP A 280 -22.72 2.65 -16.23
C ASP A 280 -22.87 3.28 -14.83
N ILE A 281 -22.20 4.41 -14.59
CA ILE A 281 -22.32 5.19 -13.35
C ILE A 281 -23.71 5.81 -13.26
N GLU A 282 -24.21 6.43 -14.34
CA GLU A 282 -25.56 7.01 -14.35
C GLU A 282 -26.65 5.96 -14.11
N VAL A 283 -26.56 4.80 -14.77
CA VAL A 283 -27.48 3.68 -14.55
C VAL A 283 -27.40 3.19 -13.11
N ALA A 284 -26.21 3.06 -12.54
CA ALA A 284 -26.06 2.64 -11.14
C ALA A 284 -26.74 3.63 -10.17
N ILE A 285 -26.54 4.93 -10.37
CA ILE A 285 -27.19 5.97 -9.55
C ILE A 285 -28.71 5.91 -9.69
N ALA A 286 -29.23 5.80 -10.92
CA ALA A 286 -30.67 5.75 -11.17
C ALA A 286 -31.34 4.47 -10.61
N THR A 287 -30.68 3.32 -10.74
CA THR A 287 -31.20 2.04 -10.22
C THR A 287 -31.14 1.96 -8.70
N MET A 288 -30.17 2.61 -8.07
CA MET A 288 -30.05 2.74 -6.62
C MET A 288 -31.23 3.52 -6.01
N ASP A 289 -31.75 4.52 -6.72
CA ASP A 289 -33.02 5.19 -6.35
C ASP A 289 -34.23 4.24 -6.39
N GLY A 290 -34.20 3.24 -7.27
CA GLY A 290 -35.17 2.15 -7.31
C GLY A 290 -34.96 1.07 -6.24
N GLY A 291 -33.95 1.20 -5.38
CA GLY A 291 -33.61 0.22 -4.33
C GLY A 291 -32.76 -0.96 -4.81
N VAL A 292 -32.20 -0.89 -6.02
CA VAL A 292 -31.30 -1.92 -6.55
C VAL A 292 -29.86 -1.58 -6.14
N PHE A 293 -29.26 -2.43 -5.32
CA PHE A 293 -27.88 -2.25 -4.89
C PHE A 293 -26.88 -2.45 -6.04
N PRO A 294 -25.77 -1.68 -6.07
CA PRO A 294 -24.71 -1.89 -7.04
C PRO A 294 -24.10 -3.29 -6.93
N ARG A 295 -23.60 -3.80 -8.06
CA ARG A 295 -22.84 -5.05 -8.05
C ARG A 295 -21.55 -4.89 -7.22
N PRO A 296 -21.06 -5.96 -6.57
CA PRO A 296 -19.75 -5.93 -5.92
C PRO A 296 -18.66 -5.41 -6.86
N GLY A 297 -17.80 -4.53 -6.36
CA GLY A 297 -16.72 -3.91 -7.14
C GLY A 297 -17.13 -2.73 -8.02
N LEU A 298 -18.42 -2.36 -8.12
CA LEU A 298 -18.83 -1.21 -8.94
C LEU A 298 -18.18 0.09 -8.45
N VAL A 299 -18.19 0.34 -7.14
CA VAL A 299 -17.64 1.57 -6.55
C VAL A 299 -16.15 1.70 -6.82
N SER A 300 -15.37 0.62 -6.66
CA SER A 300 -13.93 0.66 -6.91
C SER A 300 -13.60 0.87 -8.39
N ARG A 301 -14.34 0.24 -9.31
CA ARG A 301 -14.16 0.46 -10.76
C ARG A 301 -14.56 1.87 -11.19
N ALA A 302 -15.66 2.40 -10.65
CA ALA A 302 -16.10 3.78 -10.91
C ALA A 302 -15.08 4.79 -10.36
N ALA A 303 -14.56 4.57 -9.15
CA ALA A 303 -13.53 5.42 -8.56
C ALA A 303 -12.24 5.39 -9.41
N ALA A 304 -11.84 4.23 -9.92
CA ALA A 304 -10.72 4.10 -10.84
C ALA A 304 -10.95 4.89 -12.15
N LEU A 305 -12.14 4.79 -12.75
CA LEU A 305 -12.51 5.56 -13.94
C LEU A 305 -12.44 7.07 -13.66
N LEU A 306 -12.98 7.53 -12.53
CA LEU A 306 -12.99 8.94 -12.16
C LEU A 306 -11.58 9.49 -11.81
N ARG A 307 -10.67 8.65 -11.30
CA ARG A 307 -9.25 9.01 -11.14
C ARG A 307 -8.52 9.10 -12.48
N SER A 308 -8.79 8.18 -13.41
CA SER A 308 -8.18 8.20 -14.75
C SER A 308 -8.78 9.26 -15.68
N SER A 309 -10.02 9.68 -15.44
CA SER A 309 -10.78 10.65 -16.24
C SER A 309 -11.51 11.69 -15.37
N PRO A 310 -10.77 12.62 -14.71
CA PRO A 310 -11.35 13.60 -13.80
C PRO A 310 -12.38 14.55 -14.45
N GLU A 311 -12.33 14.71 -15.77
CA GLU A 311 -13.29 15.47 -16.57
C GLU A 311 -14.74 14.93 -16.49
N LEU A 312 -14.93 13.71 -16.00
CA LEU A 312 -16.25 13.11 -15.77
C LEU A 312 -16.88 13.54 -14.43
N ILE A 313 -16.11 14.08 -13.48
CA ILE A 313 -16.61 14.49 -12.16
C ILE A 313 -17.75 15.54 -12.26
N PRO A 314 -17.68 16.57 -13.13
CA PRO A 314 -18.82 17.48 -13.36
C PRO A 314 -20.11 16.74 -13.73
N SER A 315 -20.04 15.66 -14.52
CA SER A 315 -21.21 14.87 -14.88
C SER A 315 -21.76 14.07 -13.69
N VAL A 316 -20.89 13.59 -12.79
CA VAL A 316 -21.32 12.99 -11.50
C VAL A 316 -22.09 14.01 -10.66
N ILE A 317 -21.60 15.26 -10.57
CA ILE A 317 -22.30 16.35 -9.85
C ILE A 317 -23.69 16.56 -10.42
N GLN A 318 -23.82 16.71 -11.74
CA GLN A 318 -25.12 16.92 -12.40
C GLN A 318 -26.07 15.75 -12.21
N THR A 319 -25.55 14.52 -12.16
CA THR A 319 -26.36 13.32 -11.91
C THR A 319 -26.81 13.27 -10.45
N CYS A 320 -25.91 13.55 -9.51
CA CYS A 320 -26.22 13.63 -8.07
C CYS A 320 -27.33 14.65 -7.78
N LEU A 321 -27.27 15.85 -8.38
CA LEU A 321 -28.28 16.90 -8.17
C LEU A 321 -29.70 16.48 -8.65
N ARG A 322 -29.78 15.60 -9.65
CA ARG A 322 -31.04 15.09 -10.22
C ARG A 322 -31.52 13.78 -9.59
N ALA A 323 -30.64 13.06 -8.88
CA ALA A 323 -30.93 11.77 -8.28
C ALA A 323 -31.87 11.89 -7.07
N GLY A 324 -32.43 10.76 -6.65
CA GLY A 324 -33.09 10.58 -5.35
C GLY A 324 -32.07 10.36 -4.22
N GLY A 325 -32.58 10.09 -3.01
CA GLY A 325 -31.74 10.02 -1.81
C GLY A 325 -30.74 8.86 -1.80
N ASN A 326 -31.06 7.73 -2.44
CA ASN A 326 -30.15 6.59 -2.50
C ASN A 326 -29.08 6.81 -3.60
N GLY A 327 -29.47 7.37 -4.74
CA GLY A 327 -28.55 7.74 -5.81
C GLY A 327 -27.56 8.84 -5.40
N ARG A 328 -27.99 9.81 -4.58
CA ARG A 328 -27.10 10.81 -3.97
C ARG A 328 -26.10 10.18 -3.00
N GLN A 329 -26.54 9.24 -2.16
CA GLN A 329 -25.63 8.50 -1.29
C GLN A 329 -24.58 7.74 -2.10
N LEU A 330 -24.98 7.02 -3.15
CA LEU A 330 -24.04 6.34 -4.04
C LEU A 330 -23.07 7.33 -4.69
N SER A 331 -23.54 8.49 -5.15
CA SER A 331 -22.68 9.53 -5.72
C SER A 331 -21.61 10.00 -4.74
N PHE A 332 -21.95 10.18 -3.46
CA PHE A 332 -20.97 10.50 -2.42
C PHE A 332 -20.02 9.32 -2.13
N ASP A 333 -20.50 8.08 -2.16
CA ASP A 333 -19.65 6.90 -2.00
C ASP A 333 -18.62 6.80 -3.14
N LEU A 334 -19.04 7.09 -4.39
CA LEU A 334 -18.16 7.16 -5.55
C LEU A 334 -17.11 8.28 -5.42
N LEU A 335 -17.52 9.49 -5.06
CA LEU A 335 -16.63 10.64 -4.90
C LEU A 335 -15.64 10.43 -3.73
N ALA A 336 -16.11 9.91 -2.60
CA ALA A 336 -15.26 9.61 -1.45
C ALA A 336 -14.24 8.50 -1.78
N SER A 337 -14.66 7.45 -2.50
CA SER A 337 -13.76 6.38 -2.96
C SER A 337 -12.78 6.85 -4.05
N THR A 338 -13.17 7.83 -4.87
CA THR A 338 -12.27 8.48 -5.85
C THR A 338 -11.17 9.25 -5.12
N GLY A 339 -11.54 10.01 -4.08
CA GLY A 339 -10.62 10.61 -3.12
C GLY A 339 -9.72 11.74 -3.65
N SER A 340 -9.69 12.00 -4.96
CA SER A 340 -8.90 13.09 -5.54
C SER A 340 -9.34 14.47 -5.02
N SER A 341 -8.45 15.46 -5.07
CA SER A 341 -8.77 16.83 -4.65
C SER A 341 -10.00 17.40 -5.36
N ILE A 342 -10.18 17.06 -6.65
CA ILE A 342 -11.34 17.45 -7.47
C ILE A 342 -12.61 16.75 -6.96
N ALA A 343 -12.54 15.45 -6.63
CA ALA A 343 -13.69 14.72 -6.10
C ALA A 343 -14.10 15.24 -4.70
N GLN A 344 -13.13 15.55 -3.83
CA GLN A 344 -13.39 16.16 -2.53
C GLN A 344 -14.05 17.55 -2.70
N ALA A 345 -13.54 18.38 -3.61
CA ALA A 345 -14.16 19.67 -3.93
C ALA A 345 -15.59 19.52 -4.47
N ALA A 346 -15.87 18.48 -5.26
CA ALA A 346 -17.22 18.16 -5.72
C ALA A 346 -18.16 17.82 -4.55
N MET A 347 -17.69 17.04 -3.56
CA MET A 347 -18.46 16.76 -2.34
C MET A 347 -18.78 18.05 -1.57
N HIS A 348 -17.82 18.98 -1.45
CA HIS A 348 -18.05 20.27 -0.80
C HIS A 348 -19.10 21.08 -1.55
N GLY A 349 -18.94 21.21 -2.87
CA GLY A 349 -19.85 21.96 -3.73
C GLY A 349 -21.28 21.42 -3.67
N LEU A 350 -21.45 20.11 -3.70
CA LEU A 350 -22.76 19.45 -3.57
C LEU A 350 -23.44 19.75 -2.22
N LEU A 351 -22.69 19.81 -1.11
CA LEU A 351 -23.27 20.10 0.22
C LEU A 351 -23.53 21.60 0.48
N LEU A 352 -22.86 22.46 -0.27
CA LEU A 352 -23.06 23.91 -0.28
C LEU A 352 -24.18 24.34 -1.24
N ASP A 353 -24.57 23.49 -2.18
CA ASP A 353 -25.65 23.76 -3.12
C ASP A 353 -26.97 24.08 -2.36
N PRO A 354 -27.73 25.12 -2.76
CA PRO A 354 -29.00 25.45 -2.12
C PRO A 354 -30.00 24.28 -2.07
N ALA A 355 -30.01 23.43 -3.10
CA ALA A 355 -30.88 22.25 -3.15
C ALA A 355 -30.57 21.25 -2.03
N ALA A 356 -29.30 21.17 -1.61
CA ALA A 356 -28.86 20.23 -0.58
C ALA A 356 -29.43 20.52 0.81
N ARG A 357 -29.85 21.77 1.08
CA ARG A 357 -30.50 22.14 2.35
C ARG A 357 -31.79 21.34 2.59
N GLY A 358 -32.49 20.94 1.52
CA GLY A 358 -33.74 20.19 1.60
C GLY A 358 -33.56 18.67 1.58
N TRP A 359 -32.34 18.14 1.44
CA TRP A 359 -32.12 16.70 1.34
C TRP A 359 -32.25 16.03 2.72
N SER A 360 -33.16 15.07 2.83
CA SER A 360 -33.43 14.32 4.08
C SER A 360 -32.20 13.62 4.65
N GLU A 361 -31.33 13.17 3.75
CA GLU A 361 -30.12 12.41 3.99
C GLU A 361 -28.86 13.29 4.06
N ARG A 362 -28.98 14.62 4.05
CA ARG A 362 -27.83 15.55 4.09
C ARG A 362 -26.83 15.21 5.20
N ALA A 363 -27.33 14.90 6.40
CA ALA A 363 -26.51 14.48 7.54
C ALA A 363 -25.73 13.18 7.23
N LEU A 364 -26.34 12.22 6.54
CA LEU A 364 -25.66 10.98 6.12
C LEU A 364 -24.57 11.26 5.07
N LEU A 365 -24.78 12.23 4.18
CA LEU A 365 -23.78 12.62 3.18
C LEU A 365 -22.51 13.21 3.82
N PHE A 366 -22.64 13.98 4.91
CA PHE A 366 -21.47 14.43 5.69
C PHE A 366 -20.65 13.26 6.23
N GLN A 367 -21.29 12.17 6.64
CA GLN A 367 -20.55 11.01 7.16
C GLN A 367 -19.64 10.36 6.11
N ARG A 368 -19.87 10.57 4.80
CA ARG A 368 -19.04 9.98 3.73
C ARG A 368 -17.63 10.55 3.67
N PHE A 369 -17.36 11.71 4.29
CA PHE A 369 -15.99 12.19 4.45
C PHE A 369 -15.12 11.23 5.26
N ALA A 370 -15.69 10.35 6.10
CA ALA A 370 -14.94 9.31 6.79
C ALA A 370 -14.33 8.25 5.84
N PHE A 371 -14.87 8.12 4.62
CA PHE A 371 -14.38 7.16 3.62
C PHE A 371 -13.32 7.75 2.68
N VAL A 372 -13.00 9.04 2.82
CA VAL A 372 -11.88 9.64 2.07
C VAL A 372 -10.56 9.16 2.67
N SER A 373 -9.76 8.46 1.86
CA SER A 373 -8.48 7.89 2.28
C SER A 373 -7.44 8.97 2.60
N GLU A 374 -7.35 10.00 1.76
CA GLU A 374 -6.38 11.10 1.88
C GLU A 374 -7.09 12.46 1.87
N PRO A 375 -7.69 12.89 2.98
CA PRO A 375 -8.45 14.13 3.04
C PRO A 375 -7.52 15.34 2.93
N SER A 376 -7.90 16.30 2.09
CA SER A 376 -7.18 17.56 1.91
C SER A 376 -7.38 18.50 3.10
N SER A 377 -6.48 19.48 3.27
CA SER A 377 -6.68 20.56 4.25
C SER A 377 -7.96 21.35 4.01
N ALA A 378 -8.38 21.50 2.74
CA ALA A 378 -9.66 22.13 2.40
C ALA A 378 -10.85 21.34 2.96
N THR A 379 -10.77 20.00 2.96
CA THR A 379 -11.79 19.12 3.53
C THR A 379 -11.85 19.22 5.05
N GLY A 380 -10.69 19.25 5.72
CA GLY A 380 -10.63 19.48 7.15
C GLY A 380 -11.21 20.84 7.55
N GLY A 381 -10.83 21.90 6.84
CA GLY A 381 -11.38 23.25 7.05
C GLY A 381 -12.89 23.32 6.82
N PHE A 382 -13.37 22.73 5.72
CA PHE A 382 -14.80 22.65 5.41
C PHE A 382 -15.61 21.99 6.54
N LEU A 383 -15.13 20.86 7.09
CA LEU A 383 -15.84 20.20 8.20
C LEU A 383 -15.86 21.04 9.48
N LEU A 384 -14.80 21.79 9.78
CA LEU A 384 -14.78 22.72 10.92
C LEU A 384 -15.76 23.88 10.73
N ASP A 385 -15.78 24.47 9.55
CA ASP A 385 -16.71 25.57 9.22
C ASP A 385 -18.17 25.10 9.33
N GLN A 386 -18.47 23.93 8.79
CA GLN A 386 -19.80 23.35 8.85
C GLN A 386 -20.20 22.93 10.27
N LEU A 387 -19.26 22.47 11.10
CA LEU A 387 -19.51 22.20 12.51
C LEU A 387 -19.86 23.50 13.26
N ALA A 388 -19.08 24.56 13.05
CA ALA A 388 -19.31 25.86 13.69
C ALA A 388 -20.67 26.46 13.26
N ALA A 389 -21.03 26.35 11.99
CA ALA A 389 -22.34 26.77 11.48
C ALA A 389 -23.49 25.97 12.12
N ALA A 390 -23.39 24.63 12.15
CA ALA A 390 -24.40 23.79 12.78
C ALA A 390 -24.58 24.10 14.28
N GLN A 391 -23.47 24.40 14.98
CA GLN A 391 -23.51 24.81 16.39
C GLN A 391 -24.20 26.16 16.59
N SER A 392 -23.95 27.15 15.72
CA SER A 392 -24.57 28.47 15.83
C SER A 392 -26.07 28.44 15.51
N GLU A 393 -26.49 27.54 14.62
CA GLU A 393 -27.88 27.30 14.25
C GLU A 393 -28.63 26.40 15.25
N GLY A 394 -27.92 25.72 16.17
CA GLY A 394 -28.51 24.76 17.08
C GLY A 394 -28.95 23.45 16.41
N ASP A 395 -28.38 23.10 15.24
CA ASP A 395 -28.68 21.87 14.52
C ASP A 395 -27.90 20.69 15.12
N GLU A 396 -28.41 20.14 16.23
CA GLU A 396 -27.82 19.01 16.93
C GLU A 396 -27.63 17.77 16.02
N LYS A 397 -28.56 17.53 15.08
CA LYS A 397 -28.48 16.41 14.14
C LYS A 397 -27.25 16.57 13.25
N MET A 398 -27.03 17.76 12.73
CA MET A 398 -25.87 18.06 11.88
C MET A 398 -24.56 18.06 12.68
N VAL A 399 -24.56 18.62 13.89
CA VAL A 399 -23.39 18.56 14.80
C VAL A 399 -22.94 17.10 14.98
N ARG A 400 -23.87 16.20 15.33
CA ARG A 400 -23.57 14.77 15.50
C ARG A 400 -23.04 14.13 14.21
N ALA A 401 -23.65 14.46 13.08
CA ALA A 401 -23.26 13.91 11.78
C ALA A 401 -21.84 14.32 11.36
N ILE A 402 -21.37 15.51 11.75
CA ILE A 402 -20.06 16.03 11.41
C ILE A 402 -18.96 15.51 12.36
N LEU A 403 -19.23 15.33 13.66
CA LEU A 403 -18.21 14.90 14.63
C LEU A 403 -17.58 13.55 14.28
N HIS A 404 -18.35 12.60 13.74
CA HIS A 404 -17.84 11.29 13.34
C HIS A 404 -16.78 11.35 12.22
N PRO A 405 -17.05 11.94 11.02
CA PRO A 405 -16.05 12.10 9.98
C PRO A 405 -14.95 13.09 10.37
N LEU A 406 -15.21 14.07 11.24
CA LEU A 406 -14.19 15.01 11.74
C LEU A 406 -13.03 14.26 12.42
N GLY A 407 -13.34 13.24 13.22
CA GLY A 407 -12.33 12.36 13.84
C GLY A 407 -11.47 11.61 12.84
N THR A 408 -12.12 10.97 11.86
CA THR A 408 -11.42 10.25 10.80
C THR A 408 -10.51 11.17 9.98
N VAL A 409 -11.01 12.36 9.61
CA VAL A 409 -10.24 13.33 8.84
C VAL A 409 -9.10 13.92 9.68
N ALA A 410 -9.32 14.20 10.97
CA ALA A 410 -8.28 14.68 11.88
C ALA A 410 -7.12 13.69 12.05
N GLY A 411 -7.38 12.38 11.92
CA GLY A 411 -6.35 11.34 11.95
C GLY A 411 -5.60 11.13 10.64
N ARG A 412 -6.06 11.72 9.53
CA ARG A 412 -5.53 11.47 8.17
C ARG A 412 -5.03 12.72 7.43
N VAL A 413 -5.48 13.91 7.82
CA VAL A 413 -5.06 15.17 7.17
C VAL A 413 -3.59 15.44 7.45
N GLN A 414 -2.85 15.87 6.43
CA GLN A 414 -1.39 16.09 6.54
C GLN A 414 -1.04 17.38 7.30
N ASP A 415 -1.96 18.35 7.38
CA ASP A 415 -1.75 19.60 8.11
C ASP A 415 -1.88 19.37 9.62
N PRO A 416 -0.77 19.42 10.38
CA PRO A 416 -0.78 19.10 11.82
C PRO A 416 -1.52 20.17 12.65
N VAL A 417 -1.52 21.43 12.21
CA VAL A 417 -2.21 22.52 12.92
C VAL A 417 -3.70 22.35 12.78
N LEU A 418 -4.17 22.07 11.56
CA LEU A 418 -5.57 21.81 11.29
C LEU A 418 -6.04 20.52 12.00
N ALA A 419 -5.25 19.45 11.95
CA ALA A 419 -5.54 18.21 12.67
C ALA A 419 -5.74 18.46 14.17
N GLU A 420 -4.89 19.29 14.78
CA GLU A 420 -5.02 19.68 16.18
C GLU A 420 -6.27 20.51 16.45
N GLN A 421 -6.62 21.47 15.60
CA GLN A 421 -7.86 22.24 15.73
C GLN A 421 -9.11 21.35 15.68
N MET A 422 -9.14 20.40 14.74
CA MET A 422 -10.21 19.41 14.61
C MET A 422 -10.32 18.53 15.86
N HIS A 423 -9.19 18.06 16.36
CA HIS A 423 -9.15 17.27 17.58
C HIS A 423 -9.67 18.05 18.79
N GLN A 424 -9.27 19.31 18.95
CA GLN A 424 -9.76 20.16 20.03
C GLN A 424 -11.27 20.40 19.94
N ALA A 425 -11.85 20.47 18.73
CA ALA A 425 -13.29 20.55 18.55
C ALA A 425 -14.01 19.29 19.07
N LEU A 426 -13.45 18.10 18.82
CA LEU A 426 -13.95 16.84 19.42
C LEU A 426 -13.84 16.88 20.93
N VAL A 427 -12.68 17.23 21.50
CA VAL A 427 -12.48 17.29 22.96
C VAL A 427 -13.49 18.23 23.62
N ARG A 428 -13.79 19.39 23.03
CA ARG A 428 -14.86 20.28 23.52
C ARG A 428 -16.24 19.64 23.43
N ALA A 429 -16.59 19.00 22.31
CA ALA A 429 -17.88 18.34 22.13
C ALA A 429 -18.08 17.13 23.08
N ALA A 430 -16.99 16.47 23.48
CA ALA A 430 -17.04 15.37 24.46
C ALA A 430 -17.45 15.84 25.87
N ALA A 431 -17.40 17.15 26.15
CA ALA A 431 -17.89 17.75 27.40
C ALA A 431 -19.30 18.35 27.26
N SER A 432 -20.03 18.05 26.18
CA SER A 432 -21.40 18.54 25.98
C SER A 432 -22.36 18.00 27.04
N GLU A 433 -23.33 18.80 27.46
CA GLU A 433 -24.45 18.32 28.30
C GLU A 433 -25.38 17.36 27.54
N VAL A 434 -25.40 17.45 26.20
CA VAL A 434 -26.21 16.58 25.34
C VAL A 434 -25.47 15.26 25.10
N GLY A 435 -25.99 14.18 25.68
CA GLY A 435 -25.37 12.85 25.60
C GLY A 435 -25.15 12.34 24.17
N ALA A 436 -26.10 12.63 23.27
CA ALA A 436 -25.97 12.31 21.84
C ALA A 436 -24.80 13.03 21.13
N ILE A 437 -24.44 14.24 21.58
CA ILE A 437 -23.25 14.98 21.09
C ILE A 437 -21.98 14.40 21.72
N ARG A 438 -22.00 14.08 23.01
CA ARG A 438 -20.87 13.38 23.66
C ARG A 438 -20.56 12.07 22.95
N ALA A 439 -21.57 11.23 22.68
CA ALA A 439 -21.40 9.94 22.03
C ALA A 439 -20.77 10.10 20.64
N ALA A 440 -21.29 11.02 19.82
CA ALA A 440 -20.73 11.33 18.50
C ALA A 440 -19.28 11.83 18.59
N SER A 441 -18.94 12.62 19.62
CA SER A 441 -17.58 13.07 19.84
C SER A 441 -16.63 11.95 20.29
N ILE A 442 -17.05 11.09 21.21
CA ILE A 442 -16.29 9.91 21.63
C ILE A 442 -16.01 8.99 20.43
N SER A 443 -17.00 8.78 19.57
CA SER A 443 -16.84 8.07 18.30
C SER A 443 -15.76 8.71 17.41
N GLY A 444 -15.82 10.04 17.25
CA GLY A 444 -14.82 10.81 16.50
C GLY A 444 -13.41 10.72 17.11
N LEU A 445 -13.26 10.83 18.43
CA LEU A 445 -11.97 10.65 19.11
C LEU A 445 -11.41 9.24 18.88
N GLY A 446 -12.25 8.21 18.95
CA GLY A 446 -11.87 6.84 18.59
C GLY A 446 -11.41 6.70 17.15
N ASN A 447 -12.05 7.41 16.21
CA ASN A 447 -11.64 7.42 14.80
C ASN A 447 -10.32 8.17 14.56
N ALA A 448 -10.01 9.18 15.37
CA ALA A 448 -8.73 9.91 15.30
C ALA A 448 -7.55 9.08 15.82
N ARG A 449 -7.82 8.04 16.65
CA ARG A 449 -6.84 7.05 17.16
C ARG A 449 -5.64 7.66 17.88
N ARG A 450 -5.79 8.83 18.50
CA ARG A 450 -4.69 9.49 19.22
C ARG A 450 -4.43 8.79 20.55
N ALA A 451 -3.17 8.42 20.80
CA ALA A 451 -2.80 7.77 22.04
C ALA A 451 -3.16 8.61 23.29
N SER A 452 -3.16 9.94 23.17
CA SER A 452 -3.53 10.90 24.21
C SER A 452 -5.00 10.86 24.63
N ASP A 453 -5.88 10.27 23.83
CA ASP A 453 -7.32 10.16 24.14
C ASP A 453 -7.67 8.94 24.99
N ARG A 454 -6.75 7.99 25.15
CA ARG A 454 -7.01 6.72 25.82
C ARG A 454 -7.65 6.88 27.21
N ALA A 455 -7.10 7.76 28.05
CA ALA A 455 -7.64 7.99 29.39
C ALA A 455 -9.06 8.56 29.34
N ARG A 456 -9.37 9.40 28.35
CA ARG A 456 -10.71 9.96 28.13
C ARG A 456 -11.69 8.90 27.63
N LEU A 457 -11.26 8.05 26.70
CA LEU A 457 -12.08 6.95 26.19
C LEU A 457 -12.38 5.92 27.28
N ILE A 458 -11.39 5.56 28.12
CA ILE A 458 -11.59 4.69 29.28
C ILE A 458 -12.55 5.36 30.27
N GLY A 459 -12.38 6.65 30.57
CA GLY A 459 -13.28 7.38 31.46
C GLY A 459 -14.73 7.43 30.95
N ALA A 460 -14.93 7.50 29.62
CA ALA A 460 -16.24 7.52 28.99
C ALA A 460 -17.02 6.19 29.12
N LEU A 461 -16.36 5.09 29.49
CA LEU A 461 -17.05 3.83 29.88
C LEU A 461 -17.84 3.96 31.18
N ALA A 462 -17.72 5.06 31.91
CA ALA A 462 -18.52 5.36 33.10
C ALA A 462 -19.54 6.49 32.87
N ASP A 463 -19.75 6.93 31.62
CA ASP A 463 -20.73 7.99 31.32
C ASP A 463 -22.16 7.53 31.69
N PRO A 464 -22.99 8.42 32.26
CA PRO A 464 -24.38 8.09 32.58
C PRO A 464 -25.21 7.69 31.35
N ASP A 465 -24.86 8.19 30.16
CA ASP A 465 -25.56 7.86 28.92
C ASP A 465 -25.00 6.55 28.31
N PRO A 466 -25.83 5.50 28.12
CA PRO A 466 -25.38 4.25 27.52
C PRO A 466 -24.84 4.41 26.10
N ASP A 467 -25.36 5.35 25.30
CA ASP A 467 -24.85 5.57 23.93
C ASP A 467 -23.39 6.05 23.96
N VAL A 468 -23.02 6.86 24.96
CA VAL A 468 -21.63 7.30 25.15
C VAL A 468 -20.74 6.12 25.54
N ARG A 469 -21.22 5.24 26.43
CA ARG A 469 -20.49 4.04 26.84
C ARG A 469 -20.30 3.05 25.68
N VAL A 470 -21.30 2.88 24.82
CA VAL A 470 -21.20 2.07 23.59
C VAL A 470 -20.11 2.62 22.67
N GLU A 471 -20.11 3.92 22.40
CA GLU A 471 -19.10 4.56 21.56
C GLU A 471 -17.70 4.51 22.20
N ALA A 472 -17.61 4.61 23.53
CA ALA A 472 -16.35 4.46 24.26
C ALA A 472 -15.77 3.05 24.11
N ALA A 473 -16.57 2.01 24.31
CA ALA A 473 -16.16 0.63 24.09
C ALA A 473 -15.71 0.41 22.63
N ALA A 474 -16.45 0.96 21.66
CA ALA A 474 -16.11 0.89 20.25
C ALA A 474 -14.80 1.61 19.89
N ALA A 475 -14.54 2.75 20.53
CA ALA A 475 -13.35 3.57 20.29
C ALA A 475 -12.07 2.89 20.76
N LEU A 476 -12.14 2.06 21.80
CA LEU A 476 -10.97 1.33 22.33
C LEU A 476 -10.41 0.25 21.40
N ARG A 477 -11.10 -0.08 20.30
CA ARG A 477 -10.62 -1.01 19.25
C ARG A 477 -9.24 -0.68 18.69
N ALA A 478 -8.85 0.59 18.70
CA ALA A 478 -7.57 1.08 18.20
C ALA A 478 -6.50 1.22 19.31
N HIS A 479 -6.83 0.85 20.55
CA HIS A 479 -6.01 1.01 21.74
C HIS A 479 -5.76 -0.34 22.41
N VAL A 480 -5.11 -1.26 21.70
CA VAL A 480 -4.80 -2.60 22.19
C VAL A 480 -3.64 -2.55 23.19
N VAL A 481 -3.98 -2.29 24.45
CA VAL A 481 -3.05 -2.23 25.59
C VAL A 481 -3.71 -2.79 26.86
N PRO A 482 -2.92 -3.23 27.86
CA PRO A 482 -3.45 -3.86 29.07
C PRO A 482 -4.54 -3.04 29.78
N GLU A 483 -4.39 -1.72 29.88
CA GLU A 483 -5.35 -0.86 30.59
C GLU A 483 -6.69 -0.77 29.86
N ALA A 484 -6.68 -0.72 28.53
CA ALA A 484 -7.91 -0.69 27.73
C ALA A 484 -8.59 -2.07 27.71
N THR A 485 -7.80 -3.15 27.62
CA THR A 485 -8.31 -4.52 27.74
C THR A 485 -9.01 -4.73 29.09
N ALA A 486 -8.37 -4.30 30.18
CA ALA A 486 -8.97 -4.37 31.52
C ALA A 486 -10.28 -3.58 31.61
N ALA A 487 -10.31 -2.35 31.08
CA ALA A 487 -11.52 -1.53 31.10
C ALA A 487 -12.68 -2.15 30.29
N LEU A 488 -12.40 -2.72 29.11
CA LEU A 488 -13.40 -3.43 28.30
C LEU A 488 -13.90 -4.71 28.98
N LEU A 489 -13.01 -5.41 29.67
CA LEU A 489 -13.37 -6.59 30.44
C LEU A 489 -14.31 -6.26 31.60
N GLU A 490 -14.13 -5.13 32.29
CA GLU A 490 -15.10 -4.62 33.27
C GLU A 490 -16.44 -4.21 32.61
N ALA A 491 -16.39 -3.63 31.40
CA ALA A 491 -17.59 -3.24 30.66
C ALA A 491 -18.44 -4.44 30.20
N LEU A 492 -17.95 -5.68 30.29
CA LEU A 492 -18.77 -6.88 30.08
C LEU A 492 -19.88 -7.02 31.12
N ASP A 493 -19.72 -6.44 32.31
CA ASP A 493 -20.71 -6.44 33.40
C ASP A 493 -21.68 -5.24 33.31
N ASP A 494 -21.62 -4.42 32.25
CA ASP A 494 -22.52 -3.26 32.10
C ASP A 494 -23.99 -3.68 32.07
N SER A 495 -24.82 -2.91 32.79
CA SER A 495 -26.26 -3.12 32.82
C SER A 495 -26.93 -3.00 31.45
N ASP A 496 -26.36 -2.17 30.57
CA ASP A 496 -26.80 -2.01 29.19
C ASP A 496 -26.17 -3.10 28.30
N VAL A 497 -27.03 -3.93 27.71
CA VAL A 497 -26.62 -5.07 26.89
C VAL A 497 -25.83 -4.62 25.65
N ALA A 498 -26.13 -3.44 25.08
CA ALA A 498 -25.42 -2.93 23.92
C ALA A 498 -23.96 -2.57 24.26
N VAL A 499 -23.72 -2.00 25.46
CA VAL A 499 -22.37 -1.69 25.95
C VAL A 499 -21.57 -2.96 26.13
N ALA A 500 -22.12 -3.93 26.89
CA ALA A 500 -21.45 -5.19 27.15
C ALA A 500 -21.19 -5.99 25.85
N SER A 501 -22.16 -6.01 24.93
CA SER A 501 -22.01 -6.65 23.61
C SER A 501 -20.91 -6.01 22.77
N ARG A 502 -20.84 -4.66 22.75
CA ARG A 502 -19.80 -3.94 22.04
C ARG A 502 -18.42 -4.22 22.64
N ALA A 503 -18.30 -4.24 23.97
CA ALA A 503 -17.06 -4.57 24.66
C ALA A 503 -16.57 -5.98 24.32
N LEU A 504 -17.46 -6.98 24.34
CA LEU A 504 -17.13 -8.35 23.94
C LEU A 504 -16.66 -8.44 22.49
N THR A 505 -17.35 -7.76 21.57
CA THR A 505 -16.99 -7.72 20.15
C THR A 505 -15.57 -7.16 19.96
N VAL A 506 -15.28 -6.03 20.61
CA VAL A 506 -13.96 -5.38 20.52
C VAL A 506 -12.87 -6.24 21.15
N LEU A 507 -13.14 -6.84 22.31
CA LEU A 507 -12.20 -7.77 22.93
C LEU A 507 -11.86 -8.93 21.99
N HIS A 508 -12.89 -9.62 21.49
CA HIS A 508 -12.71 -10.77 20.61
C HIS A 508 -11.99 -10.40 19.31
N GLU A 509 -12.44 -9.40 18.57
CA GLU A 509 -11.91 -9.09 17.24
C GLU A 509 -10.57 -8.36 17.26
N ARG A 510 -10.25 -7.62 18.33
CA ARG A 510 -9.12 -6.66 18.31
C ARG A 510 -8.09 -6.87 19.41
N HIS A 511 -8.52 -7.18 20.63
CA HIS A 511 -7.58 -7.38 21.74
C HIS A 511 -7.08 -8.82 21.83
N TYR A 512 -7.86 -9.75 21.28
CA TYR A 512 -7.62 -11.18 21.32
C TYR A 512 -7.54 -11.82 19.93
N GLU A 513 -7.79 -11.06 18.86
CA GLU A 513 -7.64 -11.51 17.45
C GLU A 513 -8.34 -12.86 17.15
N GLY A 514 -9.54 -13.03 17.70
CA GLY A 514 -10.36 -14.24 17.56
C GLY A 514 -10.06 -15.34 18.58
N GLN A 515 -9.01 -15.21 19.41
CA GLN A 515 -8.58 -16.22 20.39
C GLN A 515 -8.72 -15.74 21.83
N PRO A 516 -9.69 -16.21 22.62
CA PRO A 516 -9.98 -15.66 23.93
C PRO A 516 -8.79 -15.77 24.90
N GLY A 517 -8.40 -14.65 25.50
CA GLY A 517 -7.38 -14.63 26.55
C GLY A 517 -7.86 -15.22 27.89
N PRO A 518 -6.93 -15.50 28.82
CA PRO A 518 -7.25 -16.17 30.08
C PRO A 518 -8.23 -15.37 30.95
N GLU A 519 -8.23 -14.05 30.90
CA GLU A 519 -9.15 -13.20 31.67
C GLU A 519 -10.59 -13.30 31.14
N LEU A 520 -10.76 -13.37 29.82
CA LEU A 520 -12.07 -13.56 29.19
C LEU A 520 -12.62 -14.96 29.50
N ILE A 521 -11.77 -15.98 29.41
CA ILE A 521 -12.12 -17.36 29.81
C ILE A 521 -12.52 -17.40 31.29
N ALA A 522 -11.76 -16.76 32.18
CA ALA A 522 -12.08 -16.72 33.60
C ALA A 522 -13.43 -16.05 33.88
N ARG A 523 -13.73 -14.92 33.22
CA ARG A 523 -15.04 -14.26 33.31
C ARG A 523 -16.16 -15.15 32.79
N ALA A 524 -15.94 -15.82 31.66
CA ALA A 524 -16.86 -16.78 31.11
C ALA A 524 -17.08 -17.98 32.06
N THR A 525 -16.06 -18.49 32.74
CA THR A 525 -16.24 -19.58 33.71
C THR A 525 -17.06 -19.11 34.93
N LEU A 526 -16.76 -17.90 35.43
CA LEU A 526 -17.39 -17.36 36.64
C LEU A 526 -18.78 -16.73 36.41
N GLY A 527 -19.18 -16.50 35.16
CA GLY A 527 -20.40 -15.75 34.84
C GLY A 527 -20.31 -14.26 35.20
N ARG A 528 -19.11 -13.69 35.13
CA ARG A 528 -18.85 -12.25 35.36
C ARG A 528 -18.93 -11.48 34.04
N TYR A 529 -20.14 -11.40 33.53
CA TYR A 529 -20.55 -10.58 32.39
C TYR A 529 -22.08 -10.53 32.37
N GLN A 530 -22.65 -9.66 31.55
CA GLN A 530 -24.09 -9.49 31.42
C GLN A 530 -24.76 -10.77 30.86
N PRO A 531 -25.69 -11.45 31.58
CA PRO A 531 -26.20 -12.76 31.19
C PRO A 531 -26.88 -12.83 29.82
N ALA A 532 -27.42 -11.71 29.33
CA ALA A 532 -27.97 -11.63 27.98
C ALA A 532 -26.93 -11.97 26.87
N LEU A 533 -25.64 -11.94 27.21
CA LEU A 533 -24.55 -12.27 26.30
C LEU A 533 -24.15 -13.75 26.28
N ASP A 534 -24.82 -14.65 27.00
CA ASP A 534 -24.43 -16.08 27.05
C ASP A 534 -24.13 -16.67 25.66
N ARG A 535 -24.99 -16.42 24.67
CA ARG A 535 -24.78 -16.87 23.27
C ARG A 535 -23.56 -16.20 22.63
N ALA A 536 -23.42 -14.89 22.77
CA ALA A 536 -22.32 -14.14 22.18
C ALA A 536 -20.97 -14.54 22.81
N MET A 537 -20.94 -14.72 24.13
CA MET A 537 -19.77 -15.20 24.88
C MET A 537 -19.39 -16.61 24.41
N ALA A 538 -20.36 -17.53 24.32
CA ALA A 538 -20.08 -18.88 23.81
C ALA A 538 -19.55 -18.85 22.35
N SER A 539 -20.11 -17.98 21.49
CA SER A 539 -19.63 -17.79 20.12
C SER A 539 -18.19 -17.27 20.07
N ALA A 540 -17.80 -16.36 20.97
CA ALA A 540 -16.43 -15.85 21.04
C ALA A 540 -15.41 -16.91 21.51
N LEU A 541 -15.88 -17.97 22.17
CA LEU A 541 -15.07 -19.07 22.69
C LEU A 541 -14.99 -20.28 21.74
N VAL A 542 -16.00 -20.49 20.89
CA VAL A 542 -16.17 -21.76 20.15
C VAL A 542 -15.00 -22.10 19.23
N GLY A 543 -14.33 -21.09 18.67
CA GLY A 543 -13.19 -21.28 17.76
C GLY A 543 -12.00 -21.98 18.40
N THR A 544 -11.87 -21.94 19.73
CA THR A 544 -10.76 -22.55 20.49
C THR A 544 -11.24 -23.61 21.48
N ARG A 545 -12.41 -24.22 21.23
CA ARG A 545 -13.06 -25.22 22.09
C ARG A 545 -12.24 -26.50 22.34
N GLU A 546 -11.12 -26.72 21.67
CA GLU A 546 -10.23 -27.85 21.99
C GLU A 546 -9.40 -27.59 23.25
N GLN A 547 -9.25 -26.33 23.66
CA GLN A 547 -8.57 -25.97 24.90
C GLN A 547 -9.44 -26.34 26.10
N VAL A 548 -8.87 -27.09 27.06
CA VAL A 548 -9.59 -27.57 28.26
C VAL A 548 -10.27 -26.42 29.01
N ALA A 549 -9.56 -25.31 29.24
CA ALA A 549 -10.11 -24.16 29.96
C ALA A 549 -11.31 -23.51 29.22
N VAL A 550 -11.29 -23.52 27.88
CA VAL A 550 -12.39 -23.00 27.05
C VAL A 550 -13.59 -23.95 27.09
N ARG A 551 -13.36 -25.27 27.06
CA ARG A 551 -14.43 -26.28 27.25
C ARG A 551 -15.12 -26.10 28.59
N ASP A 552 -14.34 -25.92 29.65
CA ASP A 552 -14.86 -25.71 31.00
C ASP A 552 -15.69 -24.43 31.09
N ALA A 553 -15.23 -23.35 30.43
CA ALA A 553 -15.99 -22.10 30.35
C ALA A 553 -17.31 -22.27 29.59
N ILE A 554 -17.31 -22.95 28.43
CA ILE A 554 -18.53 -23.25 27.65
C ILE A 554 -19.49 -24.12 28.46
N ALA A 555 -18.99 -25.12 29.19
CA ALA A 555 -19.80 -25.97 30.06
C ALA A 555 -20.43 -25.16 31.21
N ALA A 556 -19.68 -24.22 31.79
CA ALA A 556 -20.18 -23.32 32.82
C ALA A 556 -21.29 -22.39 32.29
N ILE A 557 -21.17 -21.88 31.06
CA ILE A 557 -22.24 -21.13 30.37
C ILE A 557 -23.49 -22.01 30.22
N ALA A 558 -23.34 -23.22 29.68
CA ALA A 558 -24.45 -24.15 29.45
C ALA A 558 -25.20 -24.50 30.74
N ALA A 559 -24.49 -24.63 31.87
CA ALA A 559 -25.09 -24.96 33.16
C ALA A 559 -25.89 -23.81 33.80
N ARG A 560 -25.54 -22.55 33.50
CA ARG A 560 -26.17 -21.38 34.13
C ARG A 560 -27.16 -20.64 33.24
N THR A 561 -27.07 -20.82 31.92
CA THR A 561 -27.84 -20.01 30.98
C THR A 561 -29.34 -20.21 31.16
N GLY A 562 -30.10 -19.12 31.05
CA GLY A 562 -31.55 -19.14 31.10
C GLY A 562 -32.23 -19.57 29.79
N ASP A 563 -31.46 -19.77 28.71
CA ASP A 563 -31.94 -20.23 27.40
C ASP A 563 -31.75 -21.76 27.25
N PRO A 564 -32.83 -22.56 27.34
CA PRO A 564 -32.73 -24.02 27.24
C PRO A 564 -32.25 -24.52 25.88
N ALA A 565 -32.50 -23.77 24.80
CA ALA A 565 -32.05 -24.12 23.47
C ALA A 565 -30.52 -23.96 23.38
N LEU A 566 -30.00 -22.83 23.90
CA LEU A 566 -28.55 -22.61 23.99
C LEU A 566 -27.87 -23.66 24.89
N ALA A 567 -28.44 -23.96 26.07
CA ALA A 567 -27.88 -24.99 26.96
C ALA A 567 -27.73 -26.35 26.26
N THR A 568 -28.75 -26.73 25.48
CA THR A 568 -28.74 -27.98 24.70
C THR A 568 -27.69 -27.94 23.59
N GLU A 569 -27.63 -26.84 22.84
CA GLU A 569 -26.67 -26.61 21.76
C GLU A 569 -25.22 -26.72 22.27
N LEU A 570 -24.89 -26.03 23.37
CA LEU A 570 -23.56 -26.06 23.96
C LEU A 570 -23.21 -27.44 24.54
N THR A 571 -24.18 -28.16 25.12
CA THR A 571 -23.96 -29.52 25.62
C THR A 571 -23.64 -30.49 24.46
N LEU A 572 -24.37 -30.40 23.34
CA LEU A 572 -24.11 -31.19 22.15
C LEU A 572 -22.76 -30.84 21.51
N LEU A 573 -22.44 -29.55 21.46
CA LEU A 573 -21.16 -29.02 20.97
C LEU A 573 -19.97 -29.60 21.74
N LEU A 574 -20.09 -29.76 23.08
CA LEU A 574 -19.06 -30.35 23.93
C LEU A 574 -19.00 -31.88 23.86
N GLY A 575 -20.14 -32.53 23.54
CA GLY A 575 -20.26 -33.99 23.42
C GLY A 575 -19.82 -34.56 22.07
N ALA A 576 -19.78 -33.74 21.01
CA ALA A 576 -19.15 -34.11 19.75
C ALA A 576 -17.63 -34.22 19.95
N GLN A 577 -17.07 -35.43 19.88
CA GLN A 577 -15.62 -35.63 19.78
C GLN A 577 -15.11 -34.99 18.47
N PRO A 578 -13.90 -34.41 18.44
CA PRO A 578 -13.33 -33.81 17.23
C PRO A 578 -13.22 -34.80 16.06
#